data_AF-A0A929B0Q5-F1
#
_entry.id   AF-A0A929B0Q5-F1
#
_cell.length_a   1.000
_cell.length_b   1.000
_cell.length_c   1.000
_cell.angle_alpha   90.00
_cell.angle_beta   90.00
_cell.angle_gamma   90.00
#
_symmetry.space_group_name_H-M   'P 1'
#
loop_
_entity.id
_entity.type
_entity.pdbx_description
1 polymer ?
#
loop_
_entity_poly.entity_id
_entity_poly.type
_entity_poly.pdbx_seq_one_letter_code
_entity_poly.pdbx_strand_id
1 'polypeptide(L)'
;MTRKAKGKGKRTGGTSPGIRFRGRALQKAGLNRSLLDVGISTITSLIKYKLEEAGGIFVDVPLKIAPSQTCPHCGSKRKKDLSERIHTCDCGIAPLDRDVAAAIVMLDYAKGVWNELPNNRGACVPTSKPTNCGGWKQTQEMRRQKLSALRSDSKVAE
;
A
#
# COMPACT_ATOMS: atom_id res chain seq x y z
N MET A 1 8.34 32.10 50.89
CA MET A 1 7.12 32.34 50.10
C MET A 1 7.37 33.48 49.11
N THR A 2 7.69 33.19 47.85
CA THR A 2 7.51 34.13 46.72
C THR A 2 7.44 33.31 45.43
N ARG A 3 6.21 33.13 44.91
CA ARG A 3 5.99 32.47 43.62
C ARG A 3 6.37 33.44 42.51
N LYS A 4 7.44 33.14 41.76
CA LYS A 4 7.82 33.92 40.57
C LYS A 4 6.81 33.62 39.45
N ALA A 5 6.09 34.65 39.01
CA ALA A 5 5.04 34.55 38.01
C ALA A 5 5.61 34.08 36.66
N LYS A 6 5.04 33.01 36.09
CA LYS A 6 5.35 32.52 34.75
C LYS A 6 4.56 33.36 33.74
N GLY A 7 5.27 34.21 33.00
CA GLY A 7 4.69 35.09 31.99
C GLY A 7 3.90 34.33 30.94
N LYS A 8 2.65 34.76 30.69
CA LYS A 8 1.81 34.27 29.59
C LYS A 8 2.35 34.84 28.27
N GLY A 9 3.13 34.05 27.53
CA GLY A 9 3.46 34.35 26.14
C GLY A 9 2.21 34.21 25.27
N LYS A 10 1.76 35.30 24.65
CA LYS A 10 0.75 35.30 23.58
C LYS A 10 1.21 34.34 22.48
N ARG A 11 0.41 33.31 22.18
CA ARG A 11 0.59 32.48 20.98
C ARG A 11 0.08 33.28 19.78
N THR A 12 0.89 34.21 19.28
CA THR A 12 0.69 34.75 17.94
C THR A 12 1.17 33.71 16.94
N GLY A 13 0.33 33.41 15.94
CA GLY A 13 0.68 32.54 14.83
C GLY A 13 1.92 33.11 14.13
N GLY A 14 3.04 32.45 14.33
CA GLY A 14 4.32 32.79 13.71
C GLY A 14 4.92 31.53 13.16
N THR A 15 4.81 31.33 11.85
CA THR A 15 5.67 30.42 11.11
C THR A 15 7.12 30.83 11.40
N SER A 16 7.83 30.06 12.23
CA SER A 16 9.22 30.35 12.54
C SER A 16 10.05 30.25 11.26
N PRO A 17 10.69 31.35 10.80
CA PRO A 17 11.52 31.32 9.61
C PRO A 17 12.87 30.77 10.04
N GLY A 18 13.16 29.51 9.72
CA GLY A 18 14.49 28.97 10.05
C GLY A 18 14.69 27.47 9.91
N ILE A 19 13.63 26.67 9.87
CA ILE A 19 13.80 25.23 9.62
C ILE A 19 13.73 25.01 8.12
N ARG A 20 14.90 25.01 7.47
CA ARG A 20 15.04 24.48 6.11
C ARG A 20 14.81 22.97 6.18
N PHE A 21 13.57 22.54 6.05
CA PHE A 21 13.28 21.16 5.70
C PHE A 21 14.11 20.84 4.45
N ARG A 22 14.96 19.81 4.48
CA ARG A 22 15.70 19.34 3.29
C ARG A 22 15.22 17.93 2.98
N GLY A 23 15.06 17.60 1.69
CA GLY A 23 14.68 16.27 1.23
C GLY A 23 13.17 15.98 1.24
N ARG A 24 12.80 14.72 1.56
CA ARG A 24 11.44 14.15 1.41
C ARG A 24 10.32 14.96 2.09
N ALA A 25 10.65 15.79 3.09
CA ALA A 25 9.69 16.66 3.78
C ALA A 25 9.16 17.81 2.88
N LEU A 26 9.98 18.37 1.99
CA LEU A 26 9.49 19.35 0.99
C LEU A 26 8.64 18.68 -0.09
N GLN A 27 9.06 17.50 -0.56
CA GLN A 27 8.34 16.78 -1.63
C GLN A 27 6.92 16.36 -1.21
N LYS A 28 6.69 16.14 0.08
CA LYS A 28 5.38 15.77 0.64
C LYS A 28 4.57 16.96 1.17
N ALA A 29 5.14 18.17 1.19
CA ALA A 29 4.49 19.34 1.77
C ALA A 29 3.20 19.72 1.02
N GLY A 30 3.18 19.60 -0.30
CA GLY A 30 1.99 19.90 -1.12
C GLY A 30 0.84 18.93 -0.85
N LEU A 31 1.11 17.62 -0.90
CA LEU A 31 0.10 16.59 -0.60
C LEU A 31 -0.39 16.66 0.85
N ASN A 32 0.51 16.91 1.80
CA ASN A 32 0.12 17.04 3.20
C ASN A 32 -0.76 18.29 3.42
N ARG A 33 -0.49 19.38 2.70
CA ARG A 33 -1.34 20.57 2.73
C ARG A 33 -2.74 20.25 2.22
N SER A 34 -2.85 19.67 1.02
CA SER A 34 -4.18 19.33 0.46
C SER A 34 -4.93 18.31 1.32
N LEU A 35 -4.25 17.34 1.93
CA LEU A 35 -4.86 16.40 2.86
C LEU A 35 -5.41 17.07 4.13
N LEU A 36 -4.66 18.03 4.68
CA LEU A 36 -5.09 18.81 5.84
C LEU A 36 -6.23 19.76 5.49
N ASP A 37 -6.21 20.36 4.30
CA ASP A 37 -7.26 21.26 3.83
C ASP A 37 -8.60 20.51 3.62
N VAL A 38 -8.55 19.27 3.14
CA VAL A 38 -9.74 18.39 3.04
C VAL A 38 -10.20 17.88 4.42
N GLY A 39 -9.28 17.73 5.39
CA GLY A 39 -9.63 17.31 6.74
C GLY A 39 -10.13 15.86 6.84
N ILE A 40 -9.54 14.93 6.09
CA ILE A 40 -10.04 13.53 6.02
C ILE A 40 -10.14 12.88 7.41
N SER A 41 -9.19 13.15 8.32
CA SER A 41 -9.22 12.58 9.67
C SER A 41 -10.40 13.07 10.51
N THR A 42 -10.81 14.33 10.37
CA THR A 42 -11.95 14.87 11.12
C THR A 42 -13.25 14.30 10.58
N ILE A 43 -13.39 14.19 9.25
CA ILE A 43 -14.55 13.57 8.61
C ILE A 43 -14.73 12.12 9.07
N THR A 44 -13.64 11.32 9.08
CA THR A 44 -13.71 9.93 9.53
C THR A 44 -14.14 9.82 11.00
N SER A 45 -13.62 10.68 11.89
CA SER A 45 -14.02 10.69 13.30
C SER A 45 -15.50 11.07 13.49
N LEU A 46 -15.99 12.04 12.72
CA LEU A 46 -17.40 12.44 12.76
C LEU A 46 -18.32 11.32 12.26
N ILE A 47 -17.93 10.59 11.22
CA ILE A 47 -18.66 9.41 10.73
C ILE A 47 -18.72 8.33 11.82
N LYS A 48 -17.60 8.03 12.48
CA LYS A 48 -17.57 7.05 13.59
C LYS A 48 -18.51 7.45 14.72
N TYR A 49 -18.41 8.70 15.18
CA TYR A 49 -19.28 9.24 16.21
C TYR A 49 -20.76 9.15 15.84
N LYS A 50 -21.13 9.55 14.61
CA LYS A 50 -22.53 9.49 14.15
C LYS A 50 -23.05 8.07 13.96
N LEU A 51 -22.18 7.14 13.57
CA LEU A 51 -22.54 5.72 13.47
C LEU A 51 -22.75 5.11 14.86
N GLU A 52 -21.93 5.45 15.84
CA GLU A 52 -22.11 5.00 17.24
C GLU A 52 -23.47 5.49 17.79
N GLU A 53 -23.85 6.75 17.53
CA GLU A 53 -25.18 7.26 17.91
C GLU A 53 -26.33 6.53 17.21
N ALA A 54 -26.14 6.13 15.95
CA ALA A 54 -27.15 5.43 15.16
C ALA A 54 -27.18 3.91 15.40
N GLY A 55 -26.24 3.35 16.18
CA GLY A 55 -26.07 1.90 16.34
C GLY A 55 -25.52 1.19 15.09
N GLY A 56 -24.86 1.92 14.20
CA GLY A 56 -24.23 1.40 12.99
C GLY A 56 -22.85 0.79 13.23
N ILE A 57 -22.34 0.07 12.23
CA ILE A 57 -21.00 -0.55 12.26
C ILE A 57 -20.09 0.19 11.28
N PHE A 58 -18.88 0.50 11.74
CA PHE A 58 -17.83 1.05 10.89
C PHE A 58 -16.76 -0.01 10.61
N VAL A 59 -16.44 -0.23 9.32
CA VAL A 59 -15.45 -1.22 8.88
C VAL A 59 -14.29 -0.52 8.18
N ASP A 60 -13.09 -0.65 8.74
CA ASP A 60 -11.86 -0.14 8.14
C ASP A 60 -11.36 -1.11 7.05
N VAL A 61 -11.29 -0.62 5.81
CA VAL A 61 -10.90 -1.42 4.65
C VAL A 61 -9.42 -1.18 4.29
N PRO A 62 -8.59 -2.23 4.08
CA PRO A 62 -7.16 -2.06 3.85
C PRO A 62 -6.87 -1.46 2.46
N LEU A 63 -5.86 -0.57 2.43
CA LEU A 63 -5.41 0.13 1.21
C LEU A 63 -4.91 -0.80 0.09
N LYS A 64 -4.53 -2.05 0.42
CA LYS A 64 -4.02 -3.04 -0.54
C LYS A 64 -5.03 -3.42 -1.63
N ILE A 65 -6.32 -3.18 -1.37
CA ILE A 65 -7.39 -3.52 -2.30
C ILE A 65 -7.38 -2.62 -3.53
N ALA A 66 -7.05 -1.33 -3.38
CA ALA A 66 -7.09 -0.34 -4.46
C ALA A 66 -8.46 -0.34 -5.20
N PRO A 67 -9.54 0.12 -4.55
CA PRO A 67 -10.92 -0.04 -5.06
C PRO A 67 -11.16 0.64 -6.41
N SER A 68 -10.59 1.81 -6.65
CA SER A 68 -10.76 2.55 -7.92
C SER A 68 -10.17 1.82 -9.14
N GLN A 69 -9.23 0.91 -8.89
CA GLN A 69 -8.51 0.13 -9.91
C GLN A 69 -9.03 -1.30 -10.04
N THR A 70 -9.84 -1.77 -9.09
CA THR A 70 -10.30 -3.16 -9.09
C THR A 70 -11.71 -3.26 -9.67
N CYS A 71 -11.93 -4.30 -10.46
CA CYS A 71 -13.25 -4.60 -11.00
C CYS A 71 -14.12 -5.31 -9.95
N PRO A 72 -15.36 -4.84 -9.68
CA PRO A 72 -16.25 -5.49 -8.72
C PRO A 72 -16.69 -6.89 -9.15
N HIS A 73 -16.81 -7.18 -10.45
CA HIS A 73 -17.32 -8.47 -10.93
C HIS A 73 -16.25 -9.57 -11.00
N CYS A 74 -15.04 -9.26 -11.46
CA CYS A 74 -14.00 -10.26 -11.65
C CYS A 74 -12.85 -10.17 -10.62
N GLY A 75 -12.70 -9.05 -9.92
CA GLY A 75 -11.59 -8.81 -8.99
C GLY A 75 -10.25 -8.45 -9.67
N SER A 76 -10.21 -8.28 -11.00
CA SER A 76 -8.96 -7.91 -11.70
C SER A 76 -8.57 -6.46 -11.39
N LYS A 77 -7.28 -6.20 -11.18
CA LYS A 77 -6.73 -4.85 -10.98
C LYS A 77 -6.20 -4.30 -12.29
N ARG A 78 -6.73 -3.17 -12.74
CA ARG A 78 -6.16 -2.37 -13.85
C ARG A 78 -5.82 -0.97 -13.37
N LYS A 79 -4.62 -0.51 -13.74
CA LYS A 79 -4.24 0.90 -13.53
C LYS A 79 -5.11 1.77 -14.43
N LYS A 80 -5.70 2.80 -13.85
CA LYS A 80 -6.52 3.80 -14.52
C LYS A 80 -5.92 5.17 -14.27
N ASP A 81 -6.03 6.04 -15.25
CA ASP A 81 -5.64 7.44 -15.07
C ASP A 81 -6.68 8.20 -14.24
N LEU A 82 -6.27 9.29 -13.60
CA LEU A 82 -7.23 10.13 -12.88
C LEU A 82 -8.27 10.72 -13.82
N SER A 83 -8.01 10.91 -15.11
CA SER A 83 -8.99 11.39 -16.10
C SER A 83 -10.09 10.37 -16.44
N GLU A 84 -9.83 9.08 -16.26
CA GLU A 84 -10.76 8.00 -16.58
C GLU A 84 -11.86 7.90 -15.51
N ARG A 85 -13.08 8.36 -15.85
CA ARG A 85 -14.25 8.37 -14.95
C ARG A 85 -15.13 7.13 -15.08
N ILE A 86 -15.07 6.44 -16.23
CA ILE A 86 -15.88 5.27 -16.52
C ILE A 86 -15.00 4.02 -16.36
N HIS A 87 -15.48 3.05 -15.60
CA HIS A 87 -14.87 1.73 -15.52
C HIS A 87 -15.40 0.83 -16.64
N THR A 88 -14.49 0.37 -17.49
CA THR A 88 -14.72 -0.72 -18.42
C THR A 88 -13.83 -1.91 -18.04
N CYS A 89 -14.33 -3.13 -18.24
CA CYS A 89 -13.57 -4.35 -17.98
C CYS A 89 -13.96 -5.44 -18.98
N ASP A 90 -12.98 -6.22 -19.41
CA ASP A 90 -13.14 -7.31 -20.38
C ASP A 90 -13.95 -8.49 -19.82
N CYS A 91 -14.31 -8.47 -18.52
CA CYS A 91 -15.11 -9.51 -17.89
C CYS A 91 -16.61 -9.45 -18.22
N GLY A 92 -17.03 -8.52 -19.09
CA GLY A 92 -18.42 -8.38 -19.52
C GLY A 92 -19.30 -7.57 -18.57
N ILE A 93 -18.72 -6.83 -17.62
CA ILE A 93 -19.50 -5.89 -16.80
C ILE A 93 -19.91 -4.68 -17.65
N ALA A 94 -21.15 -4.24 -17.48
CA ALA A 94 -21.60 -2.99 -18.09
C ALA A 94 -20.71 -1.82 -17.63
N PRO A 95 -20.47 -0.82 -18.51
CA PRO A 95 -19.72 0.37 -18.13
C PRO A 95 -20.42 1.09 -16.98
N LEU A 96 -19.66 1.41 -15.94
CA LEU A 96 -20.17 2.05 -14.73
C LEU A 96 -19.20 3.14 -14.26
N ASP A 97 -19.65 4.06 -13.43
CA ASP A 97 -18.77 5.09 -12.89
C ASP A 97 -17.69 4.47 -11.99
N ARG A 98 -16.46 4.97 -12.11
CA ARG A 98 -15.30 4.48 -11.33
C ARG A 98 -15.55 4.51 -9.83
N ASP A 99 -16.26 5.54 -9.35
CA ASP A 99 -16.55 5.71 -7.93
C ASP A 99 -17.65 4.75 -7.45
N VAL A 100 -18.63 4.43 -8.32
CA VAL A 100 -19.61 3.36 -8.08
C VAL A 100 -18.93 2.00 -8.06
N ALA A 101 -17.99 1.75 -8.98
CA ALA A 101 -17.16 0.55 -8.98
C ALA A 101 -16.45 0.36 -7.64
N ALA A 102 -15.81 1.43 -7.18
CA ALA A 102 -15.05 1.47 -5.94
C ALA A 102 -15.94 1.19 -4.72
N ALA A 103 -17.15 1.78 -4.69
CA ALA A 103 -18.11 1.54 -3.62
C ALA A 103 -18.57 0.09 -3.55
N ILE A 104 -18.86 -0.55 -4.69
CA ILE A 104 -19.24 -1.97 -4.75
C ILE A 104 -18.10 -2.85 -4.24
N VAL A 105 -16.87 -2.59 -4.67
CA VAL A 105 -15.68 -3.31 -4.19
C VAL A 105 -15.51 -3.19 -2.66
N MET A 106 -15.73 -2.00 -2.10
CA MET A 106 -15.65 -1.79 -0.64
C MET A 106 -16.78 -2.53 0.10
N LEU A 107 -17.97 -2.60 -0.49
CA LEU A 107 -19.11 -3.35 0.05
C LEU A 107 -18.84 -4.86 0.04
N ASP A 108 -18.31 -5.40 -1.05
CA ASP A 108 -17.99 -6.82 -1.18
C ASP A 108 -16.89 -7.23 -0.20
N TYR A 109 -15.93 -6.33 0.06
CA TYR A 109 -14.95 -6.52 1.12
C TYR A 109 -15.59 -6.55 2.51
N ALA A 110 -16.47 -5.58 2.82
CA ALA A 110 -17.15 -5.53 4.10
C ALA A 110 -18.06 -6.75 4.33
N LYS A 111 -18.67 -7.30 3.27
CA LYS A 111 -19.47 -8.53 3.31
C LYS A 111 -18.63 -9.81 3.38
N GLY A 112 -17.32 -9.75 3.15
CA GLY A 112 -16.43 -10.91 3.10
C GLY A 112 -16.40 -11.67 1.77
N VAL A 113 -17.25 -11.29 0.81
CA VAL A 113 -17.38 -11.92 -0.53
C VAL A 113 -16.17 -11.62 -1.42
N TRP A 114 -15.35 -10.62 -1.07
CA TRP A 114 -14.17 -10.21 -1.83
C TRP A 114 -13.21 -11.35 -2.23
N ASN A 115 -13.02 -12.34 -1.35
CA ASN A 115 -12.12 -13.48 -1.59
C ASN A 115 -12.70 -14.50 -2.59
N GLU A 116 -14.00 -14.44 -2.85
CA GLU A 116 -14.73 -15.36 -3.70
C GLU A 116 -14.69 -14.92 -5.18
N LEU A 117 -14.23 -13.70 -5.45
CA LEU A 117 -14.14 -13.18 -6.81
C LEU A 117 -13.08 -13.95 -7.64
N PRO A 118 -13.34 -14.20 -8.93
CA PRO A 118 -12.53 -15.08 -9.78
C PRO A 118 -11.01 -14.80 -9.74
N ASN A 119 -10.64 -13.52 -9.67
CA ASN A 119 -9.25 -13.05 -9.70
C ASN A 119 -8.72 -12.54 -8.34
N ASN A 120 -9.51 -12.61 -7.26
CA ASN A 120 -9.06 -12.32 -5.89
C ASN A 120 -8.72 -13.58 -5.09
N ARG A 121 -8.81 -14.75 -5.72
CA ARG A 121 -8.45 -16.03 -5.11
C ARG A 121 -7.01 -16.00 -4.59
N GLY A 122 -6.89 -15.71 -3.30
CA GLY A 122 -5.77 -16.12 -2.47
C GLY A 122 -5.85 -17.60 -2.11
N ALA A 123 -6.11 -18.48 -3.08
CA ALA A 123 -6.01 -19.93 -2.91
C ALA A 123 -4.95 -20.46 -3.89
N CYS A 124 -3.75 -20.65 -3.34
CA CYS A 124 -2.65 -21.48 -3.85
C CYS A 124 -2.65 -21.80 -5.36
N VAL A 125 -2.06 -20.91 -6.17
CA VAL A 125 -1.28 -21.43 -7.29
C VAL A 125 -0.06 -22.10 -6.63
N PRO A 126 0.16 -23.42 -6.75
CA PRO A 126 1.50 -23.94 -6.48
C PRO A 126 2.39 -23.20 -7.48
N THR A 127 3.15 -22.22 -6.99
CA THR A 127 4.26 -21.63 -7.74
C THR A 127 4.98 -22.80 -8.37
N SER A 128 5.04 -22.77 -9.70
CA SER A 128 5.72 -23.74 -10.57
C SER A 128 6.89 -24.40 -9.83
N LYS A 129 6.90 -25.74 -9.82
CA LYS A 129 7.93 -26.66 -9.31
C LYS A 129 9.13 -25.94 -8.67
N PRO A 130 9.43 -26.11 -7.37
CA PRO A 130 10.62 -25.51 -6.79
C PRO A 130 11.80 -25.83 -7.70
N THR A 131 12.39 -24.80 -8.32
CA THR A 131 13.63 -25.02 -9.05
C THR A 131 14.61 -25.48 -7.98
N ASN A 132 15.18 -26.67 -8.16
CA ASN A 132 16.18 -27.21 -7.25
C ASN A 132 17.43 -26.31 -7.40
N CYS A 133 17.44 -25.19 -6.71
CA CYS A 133 18.66 -24.46 -6.40
C CYS A 133 19.39 -25.35 -5.42
N GLY A 134 20.32 -26.15 -5.97
CA GLY A 134 21.15 -27.08 -5.24
C GLY A 134 21.58 -26.53 -3.89
N GLY A 135 21.41 -27.35 -2.85
CA GLY A 135 21.67 -26.92 -1.47
C GLY A 135 23.10 -26.40 -1.31
N TRP A 136 23.33 -25.60 -0.27
CA TRP A 136 24.63 -24.95 0.02
C TRP A 136 25.84 -25.90 -0.05
N LYS A 137 25.64 -27.20 0.19
CA LYS A 137 26.65 -28.25 0.01
C LYS A 137 27.11 -28.40 -1.45
N GLN A 138 26.20 -28.45 -2.42
CA GLN A 138 26.54 -28.52 -3.85
C GLN A 138 27.33 -27.30 -4.30
N THR A 139 26.95 -26.10 -3.85
CA THR A 139 27.68 -24.87 -4.15
C THR A 139 29.11 -24.89 -3.56
N GLN A 140 29.29 -25.43 -2.35
CA GLN A 140 30.62 -25.58 -1.73
C GLN A 140 31.48 -26.63 -2.43
N GLU A 141 30.90 -27.76 -2.85
CA GLU A 141 31.59 -28.81 -3.59
C GLU A 141 32.06 -28.31 -4.96
N MET A 142 31.19 -27.63 -5.72
CA MET A 142 31.56 -27.01 -7.00
C MET A 142 32.68 -25.98 -6.84
N ARG A 143 32.68 -25.21 -5.75
CA ARG A 143 33.75 -24.23 -5.45
C ARG A 143 35.07 -24.91 -5.08
N ARG A 144 35.03 -26.05 -4.37
CA ARG A 144 36.21 -26.87 -4.05
C ARG A 144 36.79 -27.54 -5.30
N GLN A 145 35.93 -28.07 -6.18
CA GLN A 145 36.34 -28.67 -7.45
C GLN A 145 36.98 -27.64 -8.40
N LYS A 146 36.43 -26.41 -8.45
CA LYS A 146 37.05 -25.31 -9.20
C LYS A 146 38.45 -24.95 -8.67
N LEU A 147 38.64 -24.96 -7.35
CA LEU A 147 39.94 -24.72 -6.72
C LEU A 147 40.95 -25.85 -6.98
N SER A 148 40.51 -27.11 -7.07
CA SER A 148 41.40 -28.23 -7.41
C SER A 148 41.79 -28.22 -8.90
N ALA A 149 40.88 -27.86 -9.80
CA ALA A 149 41.18 -27.73 -11.24
C ALA A 149 42.22 -26.62 -11.50
N LEU A 150 42.06 -25.46 -10.86
CA LEU A 150 43.06 -24.37 -10.98
C LEU A 150 44.44 -24.75 -10.42
N ARG A 151 44.49 -25.67 -9.45
CA ARG A 151 45.74 -26.20 -8.88
C ARG A 151 46.39 -27.29 -9.75
N SER A 152 45.61 -28.05 -10.52
CA SER A 152 46.16 -29.00 -11.50
C SER A 152 46.69 -28.28 -12.72
N ASP A 153 46.03 -27.22 -13.19
CA ASP A 153 46.47 -26.44 -14.35
C ASP A 153 47.80 -25.72 -14.08
N SER A 154 48.05 -25.28 -12.84
CA SER A 154 49.34 -24.72 -12.41
C SER A 154 50.48 -25.74 -12.27
N LYS A 155 50.18 -27.05 -12.24
CA LYS A 155 51.19 -28.13 -12.10
C LYS A 155 51.64 -28.73 -13.44
N VAL A 156 50.91 -28.45 -14.52
CA VAL A 156 51.23 -28.91 -15.89
C VAL A 156 52.03 -27.85 -16.67
N ALA A 157 52.22 -26.66 -16.09
CA ALA A 157 52.96 -25.54 -16.67
C ALA A 157 54.45 -25.46 -16.26
N GLU A 158 54.98 -26.52 -15.62
CA GLU A 158 56.42 -26.81 -15.46
C GLU A 158 56.76 -28.07 -16.26
#